data_AF-A0AAD1HA33-F1
#
_entry.id   AF-A0AAD1HA33-F1
#
_cell.length_a   1.000
_cell.length_b   1.000
_cell.length_c   1.000
_cell.angle_alpha   90.00
_cell.angle_beta   90.00
_cell.angle_gamma   90.00
#
_symmetry.space_group_name_H-M   'P 1'
#
loop_
_entity.id
_entity.type
_entity.pdbx_description
1 polymer ?
#
loop_
_entity_poly.entity_id
_entity_poly.type
_entity_poly.pdbx_seq_one_letter_code
_entity_poly.pdbx_strand_id
1 'polypeptide(L)'
;MTRPLPELTAQNEFFWTAGGDGVLRIQECRDCEALIHPPQPVCRYCRSRNMGVRDVSGKATLSAFTVNHRFGFPDLPPPYVVAQVAVVEDPRVRLTTNIVECEPDELELGQTVEVTFEKIEDVWLPLFRPTAVKEIGPLPEDEITPTDFARHVSAPLTATKFEEQSAITGIGASRLGRRLMVAPLSLTIDACEAAIADAGLTIDDIDGLSTYPGLDVAGMGEGGVTALEGALGIRPTWINGGMDTFGPGGSVIAAMMAIATGMARHVLCFRTLWEATFQQLMKEGRTSPPGGPRTSSWQMPFGATSAAHVLALNAQRHFQRYGTTRETLGWIALNQRANAALNPTAIYRDPMTMDDYLNARPITTPFGLYDCDVPCDGAVAVIVSAVDAAKDMPRKPVYFEAVGTQIIERTDWDQTTLTHEPQVLGQSAHLWTRTSLRPKDVDVAELYDGFTFNCLSWLEGLGFCGIGEAKDFLDGGKAIARDGVIPLNTHGGQLSHGRTHGMGLIHEAVTQLRGDAGERQVKDAHVAVVSSGGLTPSGVILMRTDG
;
A
#
# COMPACT_ATOMS: atom_id res chain seq x y z
N MET A 1 8.10 19.41 -15.16
CA MET A 1 9.35 19.08 -14.44
C MET A 1 10.02 17.96 -15.20
N THR A 2 11.33 18.03 -15.42
CA THR A 2 12.11 16.89 -15.94
C THR A 2 12.17 15.78 -14.90
N ARG A 3 12.54 14.57 -15.32
CA ARG A 3 12.75 13.44 -14.42
C ARG A 3 13.78 13.81 -13.33
N PRO A 4 13.52 13.56 -12.03
CA PRO A 4 14.46 13.89 -10.97
C PRO A 4 15.69 12.98 -11.07
N LEU A 5 16.88 13.58 -10.95
CA LEU A 5 18.14 12.85 -10.93
C LEU A 5 18.45 12.33 -9.53
N PRO A 6 19.22 11.25 -9.37
CA PRO A 6 19.61 10.79 -8.05
C PRO A 6 20.47 11.85 -7.35
N GLU A 7 20.25 11.99 -6.05
CA GLU A 7 21.13 12.73 -5.15
C GLU A 7 22.42 11.93 -4.95
N LEU A 8 23.55 12.56 -5.33
CA LEU A 8 24.87 11.99 -5.13
C LEU A 8 25.30 12.18 -3.67
N THR A 9 25.64 11.07 -3.04
CA THR A 9 26.14 11.00 -1.67
C THR A 9 27.41 10.16 -1.65
N ALA A 10 28.24 10.31 -0.61
CA ALA A 10 29.43 9.49 -0.44
C ALA A 10 29.14 7.97 -0.42
N GLN A 11 27.90 7.55 -0.15
CA GLN A 11 27.49 6.14 -0.12
C GLN A 11 27.07 5.60 -1.49
N ASN A 12 26.67 6.43 -2.44
CA ASN A 12 26.07 5.99 -3.71
C ASN A 12 26.76 6.55 -4.96
N GLU A 13 27.67 7.53 -4.82
CA GLU A 13 28.34 8.17 -5.94
C GLU A 13 29.00 7.15 -6.88
N PHE A 14 29.66 6.14 -6.30
CA PHE A 14 30.32 5.08 -7.07
C PHE A 14 29.38 4.33 -8.03
N PHE A 15 28.07 4.26 -7.72
CA PHE A 15 27.06 3.60 -8.55
C PHE A 15 26.59 4.55 -9.65
N TRP A 16 26.21 5.78 -9.26
CA TRP A 16 25.61 6.76 -10.18
C TRP A 16 26.60 7.41 -11.13
N THR A 17 27.91 7.37 -10.86
CA THR A 17 28.94 7.87 -11.77
C THR A 17 29.68 6.76 -12.52
N ALA A 18 29.39 5.48 -12.22
CA ALA A 18 30.12 4.33 -12.74
C ALA A 18 30.09 4.26 -14.28
N GLY A 19 28.98 4.66 -14.90
CA GLY A 19 28.83 4.64 -16.36
C GLY A 19 29.83 5.52 -17.12
N GLY A 20 30.58 6.40 -16.44
CA GLY A 20 31.63 7.21 -17.04
C GLY A 20 32.76 6.40 -17.69
N ASP A 21 33.04 5.19 -17.22
CA ASP A 21 33.97 4.23 -17.83
C ASP A 21 33.28 2.98 -18.41
N GLY A 22 31.94 3.01 -18.49
CA GLY A 22 31.14 1.93 -19.08
C GLY A 22 30.98 0.69 -18.22
N VAL A 23 31.32 0.74 -16.92
CA VAL A 23 31.25 -0.41 -16.01
C VAL A 23 30.16 -0.22 -14.97
N LEU A 24 29.28 -1.21 -14.81
CA LEU A 24 28.31 -1.23 -13.70
C LEU A 24 29.01 -1.68 -12.41
N ARG A 25 28.77 -0.95 -11.32
CA ARG A 25 29.39 -1.20 -10.02
C ARG A 25 28.35 -1.38 -8.94
N ILE A 26 28.53 -2.39 -8.09
CA ILE A 26 27.62 -2.69 -6.97
C ILE A 26 28.45 -2.80 -5.69
N GLN A 27 27.86 -2.43 -4.55
CA GLN A 27 28.52 -2.60 -3.26
C GLN A 27 28.64 -4.10 -2.94
N GLU A 28 29.81 -4.52 -2.45
CA GLU A 28 30.04 -5.89 -1.98
C GLU A 28 30.38 -5.91 -0.49
N CYS A 29 30.07 -7.03 0.16
CA CYS A 29 30.73 -7.39 1.40
C CYS A 29 32.02 -8.15 1.09
N ARG A 30 33.18 -7.66 1.52
CA ARG A 30 34.47 -8.33 1.26
C ARG A 30 34.72 -9.57 2.11
N ASP A 31 33.88 -9.81 3.13
CA ASP A 31 34.03 -10.98 4.01
C ASP A 31 33.16 -12.17 3.58
N CYS A 32 31.96 -11.91 3.03
CA CYS A 32 31.06 -12.98 2.58
C CYS A 32 30.69 -12.88 1.09
N GLU A 33 31.32 -11.96 0.36
CA GLU A 33 31.20 -11.74 -1.09
C GLU A 33 29.79 -11.38 -1.61
N ALA A 34 28.83 -11.20 -0.71
CA ALA A 34 27.46 -10.85 -1.07
C ALA A 34 27.38 -9.44 -1.67
N LEU A 35 26.57 -9.29 -2.70
CA LEU A 35 26.27 -7.98 -3.28
C LEU A 35 25.14 -7.30 -2.50
N ILE A 36 25.22 -5.98 -2.36
CA ILE A 36 24.30 -5.17 -1.56
C ILE A 36 23.77 -4.01 -2.41
N HIS A 37 22.45 -3.97 -2.56
CA HIS A 37 21.72 -2.88 -3.20
C HIS A 37 20.41 -2.58 -2.44
N PRO A 38 20.03 -1.30 -2.27
CA PRO A 38 20.92 -0.13 -2.34
C PRO A 38 22.12 -0.24 -1.38
N PRO A 39 23.19 0.55 -1.55
CA PRO A 39 24.37 0.49 -0.68
C PRO A 39 24.02 0.70 0.81
N GLN A 40 24.65 -0.08 1.69
CA GLN A 40 24.46 -0.05 3.14
C GLN A 40 25.81 0.05 3.87
N PRO A 41 25.87 0.61 5.09
CA PRO A 41 27.10 0.69 5.87
C PRO A 41 27.56 -0.67 6.44
N VAL A 42 26.71 -1.70 6.36
CA VAL A 42 26.94 -3.05 6.92
C VAL A 42 26.32 -4.10 6.01
N CYS A 43 26.99 -5.24 5.84
CA CYS A 43 26.42 -6.40 5.17
C CYS A 43 25.23 -6.97 5.96
N ARG A 44 24.05 -7.05 5.36
CA ARG A 44 22.86 -7.63 6.01
C ARG A 44 23.00 -9.12 6.34
N TYR A 45 23.84 -9.84 5.59
CA TYR A 45 23.96 -11.30 5.69
C TYR A 45 24.94 -11.73 6.79
N CYS A 46 26.14 -11.14 6.85
CA CYS A 46 27.17 -11.51 7.84
C CYS A 46 27.45 -10.42 8.89
N ARG A 47 26.78 -9.27 8.81
CA ARG A 47 26.96 -8.10 9.70
C ARG A 47 28.35 -7.46 9.66
N SER A 48 29.18 -7.81 8.68
CA SER A 48 30.47 -7.18 8.46
C SER A 48 30.35 -5.72 8.03
N ARG A 49 31.30 -4.90 8.48
CA ARG A 49 31.51 -3.51 8.05
C ARG A 49 32.58 -3.39 6.95
N ASN A 50 33.19 -4.50 6.54
CA ASN A 50 34.18 -4.55 5.47
C ASN A 50 33.49 -4.48 4.10
N MET A 51 33.00 -3.29 3.78
CA MET A 51 32.28 -3.00 2.54
C MET A 51 33.25 -2.55 1.44
N GLY A 52 33.03 -3.03 0.22
CA GLY A 52 33.77 -2.67 -0.97
C GLY A 52 32.84 -2.32 -2.13
N VAL A 53 33.43 -2.05 -3.28
CA VAL A 53 32.73 -1.89 -4.56
C VAL A 53 33.28 -2.92 -5.51
N ARG A 54 32.40 -3.65 -6.20
CA ARG A 54 32.74 -4.66 -7.20
C ARG A 54 32.25 -4.22 -8.56
N ASP A 55 33.13 -4.35 -9.56
CA ASP A 55 32.77 -4.28 -10.97
C ASP A 55 31.99 -5.56 -11.33
N VAL A 56 30.78 -5.41 -11.86
CA VAL A 56 29.96 -6.55 -12.33
C VAL A 56 29.95 -6.61 -13.85
N SER A 57 29.57 -7.75 -14.42
CA SER A 57 29.56 -8.01 -15.86
C SER A 57 28.66 -7.07 -16.67
N GLY A 58 27.71 -6.40 -15.99
CA GLY A 58 26.68 -5.61 -16.64
C GLY A 58 25.55 -6.45 -17.24
N LYS A 59 25.58 -7.79 -17.09
CA LYS A 59 24.48 -8.65 -17.51
C LYS A 59 23.47 -8.85 -16.37
N ALA A 60 22.19 -8.94 -16.72
CA ALA A 60 21.12 -9.18 -15.77
C ALA A 60 20.00 -10.02 -16.39
N THR A 61 19.19 -10.64 -15.55
CA THR A 61 17.95 -11.33 -15.91
C THR A 61 16.77 -10.37 -15.76
N LEU A 62 15.95 -10.24 -16.79
CA LEU A 62 14.69 -9.48 -16.73
C LEU A 62 13.71 -10.18 -15.79
N SER A 63 13.59 -9.68 -14.56
CA SER A 63 12.77 -10.27 -13.50
C SER A 63 11.29 -9.92 -13.68
N ALA A 64 11.00 -8.65 -13.94
CA ALA A 64 9.66 -8.12 -14.17
C ALA A 64 9.75 -6.85 -15.02
N PHE A 65 8.70 -6.54 -15.77
CA PHE A 65 8.55 -5.25 -16.47
C PHE A 65 7.10 -4.81 -16.60
N THR A 66 6.91 -3.51 -16.78
CA THR A 66 5.62 -2.89 -17.07
C THR A 66 5.81 -1.82 -18.14
N VAL A 67 4.84 -1.72 -19.05
CA VAL A 67 4.80 -0.66 -20.05
C VAL A 67 3.96 0.46 -19.48
N ASN A 68 4.60 1.56 -19.12
CA ASN A 68 3.92 2.71 -18.57
C ASN A 68 3.36 3.58 -19.70
N HIS A 69 2.06 3.86 -19.64
CA HIS A 69 1.33 4.71 -20.59
C HIS A 69 0.92 6.06 -19.98
N ARG A 70 1.23 6.28 -18.70
CA ARG A 70 0.88 7.50 -17.94
C ARG A 70 2.13 8.08 -17.28
N PHE A 71 1.99 9.01 -16.32
CA PHE A 71 3.10 9.48 -15.47
C PHE A 71 4.43 9.85 -16.16
N GLY A 72 4.36 10.47 -17.34
CA GLY A 72 5.53 10.82 -18.14
C GLY A 72 6.29 12.07 -17.69
N PHE A 73 7.52 12.17 -18.16
CA PHE A 73 8.34 13.38 -18.10
C PHE A 73 8.58 13.93 -19.50
N PRO A 74 8.87 15.24 -19.67
CA PRO A 74 9.23 15.79 -20.97
C PRO A 74 10.43 15.08 -21.63
N ASP A 75 11.38 14.62 -20.82
CA ASP A 75 12.58 13.88 -21.23
C ASP A 75 12.40 12.35 -21.26
N LEU A 76 11.26 11.84 -20.78
CA LEU A 76 10.89 10.42 -20.83
C LEU A 76 9.38 10.29 -21.09
N PRO A 77 8.93 10.51 -22.33
CA PRO A 77 7.51 10.47 -22.68
C PRO A 77 6.99 9.03 -22.78
N PRO A 78 5.75 8.73 -22.33
CA PRO A 78 5.16 7.42 -22.49
C PRO A 78 4.80 7.13 -23.98
N PRO A 79 4.83 5.86 -24.41
CA PRO A 79 5.12 4.68 -23.60
C PRO A 79 6.62 4.45 -23.35
N TYR A 80 6.95 3.98 -22.15
CA TYR A 80 8.30 3.49 -21.81
C TYR A 80 8.23 2.30 -20.87
N VAL A 81 9.27 1.46 -20.88
CA VAL A 81 9.35 0.28 -20.03
C VAL A 81 9.99 0.64 -18.70
N VAL A 82 9.32 0.31 -17.59
CA VAL A 82 9.92 0.23 -16.25
C VAL A 82 10.13 -1.25 -15.96
N ALA A 83 11.31 -1.63 -15.50
CA ALA A 83 11.65 -3.01 -15.23
C ALA A 83 12.42 -3.18 -13.92
N GLN A 84 12.38 -4.40 -13.41
CA GLN A 84 13.32 -4.91 -12.44
C GLN A 84 14.22 -5.95 -13.11
N VAL A 85 15.53 -5.77 -13.00
CA VAL A 85 16.52 -6.71 -13.51
C VAL A 85 17.36 -7.26 -12.35
N ALA A 86 17.59 -8.57 -12.32
CA ALA A 86 18.42 -9.22 -11.31
C ALA A 86 19.82 -9.45 -11.88
N VAL A 87 20.87 -8.95 -11.23
CA VAL A 87 22.24 -9.12 -11.76
C VAL A 87 22.66 -10.58 -11.72
N VAL A 88 23.35 -11.04 -12.76
CA VAL A 88 23.67 -12.47 -12.93
C VAL A 88 24.63 -13.01 -11.86
N GLU A 89 25.44 -12.13 -11.26
CA GLU A 89 26.36 -12.48 -10.18
C GLU A 89 25.66 -12.79 -8.86
N ASP A 90 24.50 -12.17 -8.61
CA ASP A 90 23.73 -12.34 -7.38
C ASP A 90 22.25 -11.99 -7.62
N PRO A 91 21.37 -12.98 -7.85
CA PRO A 91 19.96 -12.74 -8.20
C PRO A 91 19.14 -12.12 -7.05
N ARG A 92 19.72 -12.00 -5.85
CA ARG A 92 19.12 -11.27 -4.72
C ARG A 92 19.23 -9.75 -4.91
N VAL A 93 20.17 -9.29 -5.73
CA VAL A 93 20.33 -7.87 -6.07
C VAL A 93 19.56 -7.57 -7.35
N ARG A 94 18.52 -6.76 -7.19
CA ARG A 94 17.67 -6.30 -8.28
C ARG A 94 17.81 -4.80 -8.47
N LEU A 95 17.68 -4.33 -9.70
CA LEU A 95 17.74 -2.91 -10.03
C LEU A 95 16.44 -2.50 -10.71
N THR A 96 15.80 -1.45 -10.22
CA THR A 96 14.80 -0.72 -11.00
C THR A 96 15.51 -0.01 -12.15
N THR A 97 15.01 -0.15 -13.38
CA THR A 97 15.62 0.40 -14.58
C THR A 97 14.57 0.66 -15.67
N ASN A 98 14.98 1.29 -16.77
CA ASN A 98 14.26 1.20 -18.04
C ASN A 98 14.87 0.11 -18.92
N ILE A 99 14.04 -0.54 -19.75
CA ILE A 99 14.51 -1.34 -20.88
C ILE A 99 14.42 -0.49 -22.14
N VAL A 100 15.52 -0.39 -22.87
CA VAL A 100 15.68 0.45 -24.06
C VAL A 100 16.17 -0.36 -25.25
N GLU A 101 16.17 0.26 -26.43
CA GLU A 101 16.64 -0.35 -27.69
C GLU A 101 15.88 -1.62 -28.10
N CYS A 102 14.60 -1.74 -27.71
CA CYS A 102 13.71 -2.80 -28.16
C CYS A 102 12.23 -2.37 -28.11
N GLU A 103 11.37 -3.09 -28.81
CA GLU A 103 9.93 -2.93 -28.65
C GLU A 103 9.45 -3.70 -27.40
N PRO A 104 8.50 -3.17 -26.60
CA PRO A 104 8.06 -3.84 -25.37
C PRO A 104 7.49 -5.25 -25.57
N ASP A 105 6.86 -5.51 -26.72
CA ASP A 105 6.25 -6.81 -27.05
C ASP A 105 7.30 -7.92 -27.33
N GLU A 106 8.58 -7.55 -27.50
CA GLU A 106 9.68 -8.51 -27.70
C GLU A 106 10.24 -9.05 -26.37
N LEU A 107 9.92 -8.37 -25.27
CA LEU A 107 10.42 -8.66 -23.93
C LEU A 107 9.77 -9.89 -23.33
N GLU A 108 10.61 -10.71 -22.68
CA GLU A 108 10.17 -11.94 -22.04
C GLU A 108 10.81 -12.07 -20.66
N LEU A 109 10.02 -12.52 -19.69
CA LEU A 109 10.52 -12.78 -18.35
C LEU A 109 11.61 -13.86 -18.37
N GLY A 110 12.71 -13.61 -17.66
CA GLY A 110 13.89 -14.48 -17.67
C GLY A 110 14.89 -14.13 -18.77
N GLN A 111 14.55 -13.21 -19.69
CA GLN A 111 15.45 -12.78 -20.75
C GLN A 111 16.73 -12.14 -20.20
N THR A 112 17.86 -12.52 -20.76
CA THR A 112 19.14 -11.88 -20.48
C THR A 112 19.20 -10.50 -21.14
N VAL A 113 19.57 -9.51 -20.36
CA VAL A 113 19.76 -8.11 -20.78
C VAL A 113 21.15 -7.63 -20.36
N GLU A 114 21.66 -6.63 -21.06
CA GLU A 114 22.95 -6.01 -20.78
C GLU A 114 22.81 -4.51 -20.51
N VAL A 115 23.67 -3.99 -19.64
CA VAL A 115 23.66 -2.59 -19.22
C VAL A 115 24.11 -1.68 -20.36
N THR A 116 23.45 -0.54 -20.46
CA THR A 116 23.89 0.64 -21.20
C THR A 116 23.73 1.85 -20.30
N PHE A 117 24.37 2.97 -20.61
CA PHE A 117 24.36 4.13 -19.73
C PHE A 117 23.84 5.38 -20.44
N GLU A 118 22.86 6.03 -19.82
CA GLU A 118 22.39 7.36 -20.21
C GLU A 118 23.04 8.41 -19.33
N LYS A 119 23.88 9.26 -19.91
CA LYS A 119 24.50 10.38 -19.18
C LYS A 119 23.54 11.57 -19.12
N ILE A 120 23.22 12.02 -17.91
CA ILE A 120 22.45 13.24 -17.67
C ILE A 120 23.20 14.06 -16.61
N GLU A 121 23.65 15.26 -16.99
CA GLU A 121 24.50 16.11 -16.12
C GLU A 121 25.74 15.35 -15.59
N ASP A 122 25.78 15.11 -14.28
CA ASP A 122 26.83 14.46 -13.50
C ASP A 122 26.53 12.98 -13.16
N VAL A 123 25.41 12.44 -13.65
CA VAL A 123 25.02 11.04 -13.41
C VAL A 123 24.97 10.24 -14.70
N TRP A 124 25.19 8.93 -14.56
CA TRP A 124 25.02 7.92 -15.59
C TRP A 124 23.98 6.93 -15.10
N LEU A 125 22.77 7.02 -15.64
CA LEU A 125 21.69 6.10 -15.30
C LEU A 125 21.98 4.74 -15.96
N PRO A 126 22.09 3.64 -15.18
CA PRO A 126 22.20 2.31 -15.75
C PRO A 126 20.84 1.90 -16.32
N LEU A 127 20.75 1.88 -17.64
CA LEU A 127 19.63 1.33 -18.39
C LEU A 127 20.00 -0.08 -18.86
N PHE A 128 19.03 -0.85 -19.35
CA PHE A 128 19.30 -2.18 -19.89
C PHE A 128 18.68 -2.36 -21.26
N ARG A 129 19.29 -3.19 -22.10
CA ARG A 129 18.76 -3.58 -23.41
C ARG A 129 18.87 -5.10 -23.60
N PRO A 130 18.03 -5.72 -24.44
CA PRO A 130 18.23 -7.12 -24.84
C PRO A 130 19.63 -7.40 -25.35
N THR A 131 20.20 -8.55 -24.98
CA THR A 131 21.44 -9.03 -25.59
C THR A 131 21.21 -9.42 -27.06
N ALA A 132 22.27 -9.41 -27.87
CA ALA A 132 22.20 -9.77 -29.29
C ALA A 132 21.63 -11.18 -29.54
N VAL A 133 21.85 -12.10 -28.59
CA VAL A 133 21.22 -13.43 -28.57
C VAL A 133 20.18 -13.44 -27.46
N LYS A 134 18.92 -13.77 -27.80
CA LYS A 134 17.84 -13.91 -26.82
C LYS A 134 18.03 -15.23 -26.06
N GLU A 135 18.44 -15.12 -24.81
CA GLU A 135 18.59 -16.24 -23.88
C GLU A 135 17.60 -16.07 -22.72
N ILE A 136 16.79 -17.10 -22.44
CA ILE A 136 15.84 -17.12 -21.33
C ILE A 136 16.40 -18.01 -20.22
N GLY A 137 16.66 -17.41 -19.07
CA GLY A 137 17.16 -18.07 -17.87
C GLY A 137 16.10 -18.22 -16.77
N PRO A 138 16.47 -18.82 -15.63
CA PRO A 138 15.60 -18.88 -14.46
C PRO A 138 15.35 -17.48 -13.91
N LEU A 139 14.13 -17.26 -13.39
CA LEU A 139 13.76 -16.02 -12.71
C LEU A 139 14.26 -16.02 -11.26
N PRO A 140 14.53 -14.85 -10.67
CA PRO A 140 14.87 -14.77 -9.25
C PRO A 140 13.70 -15.23 -8.39
N GLU A 141 14.06 -15.85 -7.26
CA GLU A 141 13.13 -16.33 -6.24
C GLU A 141 13.09 -15.38 -5.04
N ASP A 142 12.01 -15.48 -4.27
CA ASP A 142 11.85 -14.74 -3.02
C ASP A 142 12.83 -15.26 -1.96
N GLU A 143 13.39 -14.38 -1.12
CA GLU A 143 14.26 -14.78 0.00
C GLU A 143 13.48 -15.64 1.02
N ILE A 144 12.17 -15.38 1.15
CA ILE A 144 11.22 -16.19 1.92
C ILE A 144 10.08 -16.56 0.97
N THR A 145 9.85 -17.85 0.75
CA THR A 145 8.73 -18.33 -0.06
C THR A 145 7.40 -17.80 0.52
N PRO A 146 6.41 -17.40 -0.30
CA PRO A 146 5.16 -16.87 0.23
C PRO A 146 4.43 -17.76 1.27
N THR A 147 4.58 -19.08 1.16
CA THR A 147 4.01 -20.07 2.10
C THR A 147 4.77 -20.20 3.42
N ASP A 148 5.98 -19.65 3.53
CA ASP A 148 6.87 -19.84 4.69
C ASP A 148 6.86 -18.65 5.68
N PHE A 149 6.20 -17.53 5.37
CA PHE A 149 6.17 -16.34 6.23
C PHE A 149 5.71 -16.64 7.67
N ALA A 150 4.78 -17.59 7.86
CA ALA A 150 4.31 -18.02 9.17
C ALA A 150 5.41 -18.62 10.08
N ARG A 151 6.54 -19.06 9.51
CA ARG A 151 7.69 -19.56 10.28
C ARG A 151 8.59 -18.44 10.82
N HIS A 152 8.44 -17.24 10.29
CA HIS A 152 9.29 -16.08 10.59
C HIS A 152 8.60 -15.05 11.49
N VAL A 153 7.30 -15.21 11.76
CA VAL A 153 6.57 -14.35 12.68
C VAL A 153 6.87 -14.68 14.13
N SER A 154 6.89 -13.65 14.96
CA SER A 154 7.08 -13.75 16.40
C SER A 154 5.76 -14.10 17.08
N ALA A 155 5.83 -14.99 18.07
CA ALA A 155 4.69 -15.24 18.95
C ALA A 155 4.45 -14.04 19.89
N PRO A 156 3.21 -13.88 20.42
CA PRO A 156 2.94 -12.90 21.46
C PRO A 156 3.88 -13.06 22.66
N LEU A 157 4.43 -11.94 23.16
CA LEU A 157 5.32 -11.94 24.33
C LEU A 157 4.58 -12.30 25.63
N THR A 158 3.30 -11.96 25.72
CA THR A 158 2.44 -12.16 26.89
C THR A 158 1.06 -12.65 26.47
N ALA A 159 0.35 -13.30 27.40
CA ALA A 159 -1.06 -13.64 27.21
C ALA A 159 -1.98 -12.40 27.28
N THR A 160 -1.57 -11.35 28.00
CA THR A 160 -2.28 -10.07 28.03
C THR A 160 -2.16 -9.39 26.68
N LYS A 161 -3.31 -9.03 26.10
CA LYS A 161 -3.42 -8.35 24.81
C LYS A 161 -3.70 -6.88 25.04
N PHE A 162 -2.93 -6.01 24.41
CA PHE A 162 -3.18 -4.57 24.49
C PHE A 162 -4.46 -4.19 23.73
N GLU A 163 -4.83 -5.00 22.74
CA GLU A 163 -6.06 -4.86 21.95
C GLU A 163 -7.32 -4.80 22.83
N GLU A 164 -7.36 -5.60 23.91
CA GLU A 164 -8.48 -5.72 24.84
C GLU A 164 -8.73 -4.47 25.70
N GLN A 165 -7.78 -3.53 25.73
CA GLN A 165 -7.90 -2.30 26.52
C GLN A 165 -8.68 -1.20 25.80
N SER A 166 -9.05 -1.40 24.53
CA SER A 166 -9.64 -0.36 23.70
C SER A 166 -10.74 -0.89 22.78
N ALA A 167 -11.61 0.02 22.34
CA ALA A 167 -12.64 -0.24 21.36
C ALA A 167 -12.86 0.99 20.46
N ILE A 168 -13.38 0.79 19.26
CA ILE A 168 -13.90 1.88 18.43
C ILE A 168 -15.29 2.24 18.95
N THR A 169 -15.47 3.50 19.32
CA THR A 169 -16.74 4.01 19.88
C THR A 169 -17.42 5.04 19.01
N GLY A 170 -16.69 5.70 18.13
CA GLY A 170 -17.22 6.68 17.18
C GLY A 170 -16.64 6.49 15.78
N ILE A 171 -17.46 6.71 14.75
CA ILE A 171 -17.00 6.80 13.35
C ILE A 171 -17.61 8.03 12.69
N GLY A 172 -16.86 8.66 11.79
CA GLY A 172 -17.31 9.84 11.07
C GLY A 172 -16.62 9.96 9.71
N ALA A 173 -17.31 10.60 8.78
CA ALA A 173 -16.78 10.89 7.45
C ALA A 173 -17.29 12.25 6.99
N SER A 174 -16.45 12.98 6.28
CA SER A 174 -16.87 14.19 5.57
C SER A 174 -17.66 13.81 4.31
N ARG A 175 -18.14 14.82 3.59
CA ARG A 175 -18.52 14.60 2.19
C ARG A 175 -17.32 14.05 1.42
N LEU A 176 -17.53 12.93 0.74
CA LEU A 176 -16.60 12.35 -0.23
C LEU A 176 -16.97 12.80 -1.65
N GLY A 177 -15.98 13.10 -2.47
CA GLY A 177 -16.20 13.50 -3.85
C GLY A 177 -14.92 13.73 -4.64
N ARG A 178 -15.03 14.38 -5.79
CA ARG A 178 -13.87 14.71 -6.63
C ARG A 178 -13.87 16.19 -6.95
N ARG A 179 -12.70 16.83 -6.81
CA ARG A 179 -12.51 18.26 -7.11
C ARG A 179 -13.50 19.11 -6.32
N LEU A 180 -13.62 18.84 -5.03
CA LEU A 180 -14.55 19.53 -4.15
C LEU A 180 -14.20 21.02 -4.02
N MET A 181 -12.93 21.40 -4.21
CA MET A 181 -12.43 22.77 -4.01
C MET A 181 -12.71 23.31 -2.59
N VAL A 182 -12.89 22.40 -1.63
CA VAL A 182 -13.03 22.68 -0.20
C VAL A 182 -11.66 22.50 0.44
N ALA A 183 -11.30 23.36 1.40
CA ALA A 183 -10.03 23.23 2.11
C ALA A 183 -9.93 21.86 2.82
N PRO A 184 -8.79 21.16 2.76
CA PRO A 184 -8.65 19.82 3.33
C PRO A 184 -8.96 19.80 4.83
N LEU A 185 -8.51 20.81 5.59
CA LEU A 185 -8.78 20.93 7.03
C LEU A 185 -10.28 21.05 7.35
N SER A 186 -11.09 21.66 6.49
CA SER A 186 -12.56 21.71 6.69
C SER A 186 -13.18 20.32 6.57
N LEU A 187 -12.73 19.51 5.60
CA LEU A 187 -13.17 18.12 5.47
C LEU A 187 -12.75 17.31 6.69
N THR A 188 -11.54 17.51 7.20
CA THR A 188 -11.08 16.87 8.44
C THR A 188 -11.98 17.20 9.62
N ILE A 189 -12.31 18.48 9.81
CA ILE A 189 -13.18 18.94 10.90
C ILE A 189 -14.55 18.26 10.81
N ASP A 190 -15.20 18.28 9.63
CA ASP A 190 -16.50 17.64 9.43
C ASP A 190 -16.48 16.15 9.83
N ALA A 191 -15.43 15.41 9.42
CA ALA A 191 -15.30 14.00 9.77
C ALA A 191 -15.06 13.79 11.27
N CYS A 192 -14.23 14.63 11.89
CA CYS A 192 -13.90 14.54 13.32
C CYS A 192 -15.11 14.87 14.19
N GLU A 193 -15.85 15.94 13.90
CA GLU A 193 -17.07 16.31 14.61
C GLU A 193 -18.13 15.21 14.49
N ALA A 194 -18.28 14.59 13.30
CA ALA A 194 -19.17 13.45 13.12
C ALA A 194 -18.76 12.24 13.98
N ALA A 195 -17.46 11.92 14.06
CA ALA A 195 -16.97 10.81 14.88
C ALA A 195 -17.14 11.07 16.39
N ILE A 196 -16.89 12.30 16.83
CA ILE A 196 -17.11 12.73 18.23
C ILE A 196 -18.60 12.62 18.59
N ALA A 197 -19.48 13.12 17.71
CA ALA A 197 -20.92 13.05 17.90
C ALA A 197 -21.44 11.59 17.91
N ASP A 198 -20.94 10.73 17.02
CA ASP A 198 -21.29 9.30 17.01
C ASP A 198 -20.85 8.60 18.30
N ALA A 199 -19.71 8.97 18.87
CA ALA A 199 -19.27 8.47 20.17
C ALA A 199 -20.09 9.04 21.36
N GLY A 200 -20.92 10.05 21.16
CA GLY A 200 -21.61 10.77 22.24
C GLY A 200 -20.69 11.60 23.12
N LEU A 201 -19.53 12.01 22.60
CA LEU A 201 -18.52 12.81 23.28
C LEU A 201 -18.62 14.28 22.90
N THR A 202 -17.85 15.10 23.61
CA THR A 202 -17.55 16.49 23.26
C THR A 202 -16.08 16.64 22.87
N ILE A 203 -15.73 17.78 22.26
CA ILE A 203 -14.33 18.09 21.91
C ILE A 203 -13.43 18.07 23.15
N ASP A 204 -13.95 18.49 24.31
CA ASP A 204 -13.22 18.54 25.58
C ASP A 204 -12.89 17.15 26.15
N ASP A 205 -13.56 16.09 25.68
CA ASP A 205 -13.29 14.71 26.09
C ASP A 205 -12.10 14.09 25.33
N ILE A 206 -11.65 14.71 24.23
CA ILE A 206 -10.58 14.17 23.38
C ILE A 206 -9.21 14.53 23.96
N ASP A 207 -8.49 13.51 24.43
CA ASP A 207 -7.16 13.63 25.03
C ASP A 207 -6.04 13.04 24.16
N GLY A 208 -6.34 12.45 23.00
CA GLY A 208 -5.33 12.03 22.03
C GLY A 208 -5.68 12.34 20.58
N LEU A 209 -4.66 12.64 19.76
CA LEU A 209 -4.80 12.82 18.31
C LEU A 209 -3.86 11.88 17.54
N SER A 210 -4.36 11.19 16.52
CA SER A 210 -3.56 10.30 15.68
C SER A 210 -3.91 10.48 14.20
N THR A 211 -2.91 10.58 13.32
CA THR A 211 -3.15 10.68 11.86
C THR A 211 -2.04 10.01 11.08
N TYR A 212 -2.30 9.77 9.79
CA TYR A 212 -1.32 9.32 8.81
C TYR A 212 -1.45 10.20 7.55
N PRO A 213 -0.35 10.59 6.89
CA PRO A 213 1.06 10.38 7.25
C PRO A 213 1.61 11.45 8.21
N GLY A 214 0.76 12.27 8.83
CA GLY A 214 1.20 13.40 9.66
C GLY A 214 1.22 14.71 8.87
N LEU A 215 2.36 15.41 8.91
CA LEU A 215 2.54 16.70 8.23
C LEU A 215 2.27 16.60 6.73
N ASP A 216 1.65 17.64 6.15
CA ASP A 216 1.38 17.67 4.72
C ASP A 216 2.62 18.06 3.91
N VAL A 217 3.43 17.05 3.57
CA VAL A 217 4.63 17.22 2.74
C VAL A 217 4.28 17.27 1.25
N ALA A 218 3.15 16.68 0.85
CA ALA A 218 2.80 16.49 -0.56
C ALA A 218 1.76 17.50 -1.08
N GLY A 219 1.21 18.35 -0.22
CA GLY A 219 0.16 19.33 -0.56
C GLY A 219 -1.23 18.69 -0.70
N MET A 220 -1.42 17.48 -0.19
CA MET A 220 -2.62 16.65 -0.40
C MET A 220 -3.31 16.29 0.92
N GLY A 221 -2.90 16.90 2.03
CA GLY A 221 -3.39 16.63 3.38
C GLY A 221 -3.86 17.89 4.10
N GLU A 222 -4.30 17.70 5.33
CA GLU A 222 -4.83 18.75 6.20
C GLU A 222 -3.77 19.50 7.01
N GLY A 223 -2.53 18.99 7.02
CA GLY A 223 -1.43 19.52 7.85
C GLY A 223 -1.15 18.73 9.13
N GLY A 224 -1.81 17.59 9.35
CA GLY A 224 -1.56 16.68 10.47
C GLY A 224 -2.18 17.11 11.80
N VAL A 225 -1.71 16.50 12.90
CA VAL A 225 -2.28 16.69 14.25
C VAL A 225 -2.28 18.14 14.72
N THR A 226 -1.24 18.92 14.40
CA THR A 226 -1.11 20.32 14.82
C THR A 226 -2.10 21.24 14.09
N ALA A 227 -2.47 20.91 12.84
CA ALA A 227 -3.44 21.69 12.10
C ALA A 227 -4.85 21.52 12.70
N LEU A 228 -5.23 20.29 13.05
CA LEU A 228 -6.51 20.00 13.70
C LEU A 228 -6.56 20.56 15.13
N GLU A 229 -5.48 20.38 15.90
CA GLU A 229 -5.33 20.95 17.24
C GLU A 229 -5.55 22.47 17.22
N GLY A 230 -4.83 23.20 16.38
CA GLY A 230 -4.97 24.66 16.29
C GLY A 230 -6.34 25.12 15.80
N ALA A 231 -7.05 24.29 15.03
CA ALA A 231 -8.38 24.62 14.52
C ALA A 231 -9.50 24.40 15.54
N LEU A 232 -9.44 23.30 16.31
CA LEU A 232 -10.48 22.90 17.26
C LEU A 232 -10.14 23.25 18.72
N GLY A 233 -8.91 23.67 19.02
CA GLY A 233 -8.46 24.01 20.36
C GLY A 233 -8.33 22.80 21.30
N ILE A 234 -8.18 21.59 20.75
CA ILE A 234 -8.02 20.34 21.49
C ILE A 234 -6.70 20.39 22.26
N ARG A 235 -6.64 19.82 23.46
CA ARG A 235 -5.42 19.80 24.28
C ARG A 235 -4.96 18.36 24.53
N PRO A 236 -4.44 17.66 23.50
CA PRO A 236 -4.13 16.25 23.63
C PRO A 236 -2.94 16.02 24.59
N THR A 237 -3.06 15.02 25.45
CA THR A 237 -1.96 14.50 26.27
C THR A 237 -1.01 13.63 25.44
N TRP A 238 -1.51 13.08 24.32
CA TRP A 238 -0.75 12.23 23.42
C TRP A 238 -1.04 12.53 21.95
N ILE A 239 0.00 12.57 21.11
CA ILE A 239 -0.14 12.76 19.67
C ILE A 239 0.67 11.74 18.88
N ASN A 240 0.18 11.37 17.70
CA ASN A 240 0.90 10.54 16.73
C ASN A 240 0.63 11.01 15.28
N GLY A 241 1.69 11.08 14.49
CA GLY A 241 1.62 11.37 13.07
C GLY A 241 2.94 11.07 12.39
N GLY A 242 2.93 10.19 11.39
CA GLY A 242 4.15 9.82 10.67
C GLY A 242 3.92 8.77 9.57
N MET A 243 4.91 8.65 8.69
CA MET A 243 4.94 7.64 7.62
C MET A 243 5.38 6.27 8.13
N ASP A 244 6.23 6.23 9.17
CA ASP A 244 6.77 5.00 9.78
C ASP A 244 5.79 4.42 10.82
N THR A 245 4.53 4.28 10.44
CA THR A 245 3.48 3.58 11.19
C THR A 245 3.01 2.35 10.42
N PHE A 246 2.06 1.57 10.97
CA PHE A 246 1.50 0.36 10.33
C PHE A 246 0.51 0.69 9.20
N GLY A 247 0.95 1.51 8.25
CA GLY A 247 0.12 2.10 7.21
C GLY A 247 -0.86 3.11 7.81
N PRO A 248 -1.90 3.50 7.04
CA PRO A 248 -2.93 4.41 7.52
C PRO A 248 -3.68 3.92 8.77
N GLY A 249 -3.96 2.60 8.86
CA GLY A 249 -4.53 1.96 10.04
C GLY A 249 -3.58 1.96 11.25
N GLY A 250 -2.30 2.27 11.02
CA GLY A 250 -1.32 2.50 12.07
C GLY A 250 -1.68 3.63 13.02
N SER A 251 -2.47 4.61 12.58
CA SER A 251 -3.01 5.66 13.46
C SER A 251 -3.91 5.08 14.56
N VAL A 252 -4.75 4.10 14.21
CA VAL A 252 -5.64 3.37 15.13
C VAL A 252 -4.84 2.42 16.02
N ILE A 253 -3.89 1.66 15.45
CA ILE A 253 -3.04 0.75 16.25
C ILE A 253 -2.20 1.53 17.27
N ALA A 254 -1.67 2.70 16.91
CA ALA A 254 -0.95 3.57 17.83
C ALA A 254 -1.85 4.08 18.97
N ALA A 255 -3.10 4.43 18.67
CA ALA A 255 -4.09 4.82 19.67
C ALA A 255 -4.38 3.70 20.68
N MET A 256 -4.51 2.45 20.21
CA MET A 256 -4.67 1.28 21.09
C MET A 256 -3.52 1.16 22.09
N MET A 257 -2.27 1.37 21.63
CA MET A 257 -1.09 1.34 22.50
C MET A 257 -1.05 2.51 23.49
N ALA A 258 -1.45 3.72 23.07
CA ALA A 258 -1.55 4.88 23.95
C ALA A 258 -2.57 4.64 25.09
N ILE A 259 -3.72 4.06 24.77
CA ILE A 259 -4.75 3.70 25.73
C ILE A 259 -4.28 2.58 26.67
N ALA A 260 -3.72 1.51 26.11
CA ALA A 260 -3.24 0.38 26.91
C ALA A 260 -2.10 0.76 27.88
N THR A 261 -1.38 1.86 27.61
CA THR A 261 -0.33 2.40 28.49
C THR A 261 -0.82 3.52 29.41
N GLY A 262 -2.10 3.90 29.33
CA GLY A 262 -2.73 4.94 30.16
C GLY A 262 -2.37 6.38 29.78
N MET A 263 -1.85 6.61 28.57
CA MET A 263 -1.48 7.95 28.08
C MET A 263 -2.69 8.77 27.60
N ALA A 264 -3.74 8.09 27.14
CA ALA A 264 -4.97 8.71 26.63
C ALA A 264 -6.19 7.81 26.93
N ARG A 265 -7.37 8.40 26.98
CA ARG A 265 -8.65 7.72 27.17
C ARG A 265 -9.51 7.73 25.90
N HIS A 266 -9.49 8.81 25.14
CA HIS A 266 -10.25 9.01 23.90
C HIS A 266 -9.34 9.60 22.83
N VAL A 267 -8.92 8.76 21.88
CA VAL A 267 -8.04 9.15 20.79
C VAL A 267 -8.83 9.31 19.50
N LEU A 268 -8.82 10.52 18.96
CA LEU A 268 -9.38 10.84 17.65
C LEU A 268 -8.34 10.50 16.56
N CYS A 269 -8.64 9.47 15.77
CA CYS A 269 -7.81 9.01 14.67
C CYS A 269 -8.43 9.45 13.33
N PHE A 270 -7.66 10.09 12.45
CA PHE A 270 -8.22 10.62 11.19
C PHE A 270 -7.28 10.48 10.00
N ARG A 271 -7.86 10.59 8.80
CA ARG A 271 -7.14 10.63 7.52
C ARG A 271 -7.89 11.49 6.52
N THR A 272 -7.19 12.43 5.89
CA THR A 272 -7.73 13.29 4.83
C THR A 272 -7.00 13.09 3.52
N LEU A 273 -7.75 12.97 2.43
CA LEU A 273 -7.24 12.99 1.07
C LEU A 273 -7.80 14.21 0.36
N TRP A 274 -6.93 14.90 -0.39
CA TRP A 274 -7.29 16.06 -1.21
C TRP A 274 -6.68 15.96 -2.62
N GLU A 275 -6.53 14.72 -3.10
CA GLU A 275 -5.76 14.41 -4.30
C GLU A 275 -6.47 14.89 -5.57
N ALA A 276 -7.81 14.75 -5.64
CA ALA A 276 -8.54 15.11 -6.85
C ALA A 276 -8.51 16.62 -7.11
N THR A 277 -8.67 17.43 -6.06
CA THR A 277 -8.51 18.88 -6.14
C THR A 277 -7.05 19.26 -6.40
N PHE A 278 -6.08 18.68 -5.69
CA PHE A 278 -4.66 18.96 -5.91
C PHE A 278 -4.24 18.71 -7.37
N GLN A 279 -4.61 17.56 -7.94
CA GLN A 279 -4.35 17.23 -9.33
C GLN A 279 -5.01 18.22 -10.32
N GLN A 280 -6.19 18.76 -9.99
CA GLN A 280 -6.85 19.76 -10.82
C GLN A 280 -6.10 21.10 -10.79
N LEU A 281 -5.70 21.55 -9.60
CA LEU A 281 -4.90 22.77 -9.44
C LEU A 281 -3.54 22.67 -10.12
N MET A 282 -2.93 21.47 -10.11
CA MET A 282 -1.71 21.17 -10.85
C MET A 282 -1.89 21.39 -12.35
N LYS A 283 -2.99 20.89 -12.93
CA LYS A 283 -3.31 21.07 -14.36
C LYS A 283 -3.58 22.53 -14.70
N GLU A 284 -4.12 23.30 -13.77
CA GLU A 284 -4.37 24.74 -13.90
C GLU A 284 -3.10 25.59 -13.66
N GLY A 285 -1.97 24.99 -13.27
CA GLY A 285 -0.73 25.72 -12.94
C GLY A 285 -0.81 26.54 -11.66
N ARG A 286 -1.76 26.21 -10.77
CA ARG A 286 -2.02 26.93 -9.50
C ARG A 286 -1.33 26.31 -8.30
N THR A 287 -0.76 25.13 -8.47
CA THR A 287 0.13 24.48 -7.51
C THR A 287 1.27 23.79 -8.25
N SER A 288 2.30 23.37 -7.52
CA SER A 288 3.50 22.73 -8.05
C SER A 288 3.64 21.32 -7.48
N PRO A 289 4.26 20.38 -8.22
CA PRO A 289 4.43 19.03 -7.72
C PRO A 289 5.46 19.07 -6.57
N PRO A 290 5.28 18.25 -5.52
CA PRO A 290 6.28 18.14 -4.47
C PRO A 290 7.57 17.51 -5.03
N GLY A 291 8.72 17.94 -4.51
CA GLY A 291 10.03 17.39 -4.85
C GLY A 291 10.98 18.38 -5.51
N GLY A 292 12.25 18.01 -5.54
CA GLY A 292 13.32 18.79 -6.15
C GLY A 292 13.82 18.16 -7.46
N PRO A 293 14.79 18.79 -8.14
CA PRO A 293 15.46 18.21 -9.29
C PRO A 293 16.29 16.96 -8.93
N ARG A 294 16.55 16.76 -7.63
CA ARG A 294 17.27 15.60 -7.09
C ARG A 294 16.38 14.80 -6.15
N THR A 295 16.61 13.50 -6.08
CA THR A 295 15.84 12.56 -5.25
C THR A 295 16.74 11.51 -4.60
N SER A 296 16.40 11.09 -3.39
CA SER A 296 17.01 9.93 -2.72
C SER A 296 16.40 8.59 -3.19
N SER A 297 15.36 8.63 -4.02
CA SER A 297 14.70 7.45 -4.57
C SER A 297 15.56 6.73 -5.61
N TRP A 298 15.62 5.40 -5.51
CA TRP A 298 16.28 4.52 -6.48
C TRP A 298 15.38 4.13 -7.67
N GLN A 299 14.15 4.65 -7.73
CA GLN A 299 13.13 4.31 -8.73
C GLN A 299 12.69 5.50 -9.57
N MET A 300 12.50 6.66 -8.92
CA MET A 300 12.05 7.88 -9.60
C MET A 300 12.95 8.29 -10.78
N PRO A 301 14.29 8.13 -10.71
CA PRO A 301 15.16 8.39 -11.87
C PRO A 301 14.88 7.52 -13.10
N PHE A 302 14.09 6.46 -13.00
CA PHE A 302 13.67 5.59 -14.12
C PHE A 302 12.20 5.80 -14.50
N GLY A 303 11.58 6.87 -13.99
CA GLY A 303 10.17 7.17 -14.24
C GLY A 303 9.18 6.32 -13.44
N ALA A 304 9.66 5.49 -12.51
CA ALA A 304 8.83 4.69 -11.61
C ALA A 304 8.35 5.56 -10.42
N THR A 305 7.40 6.46 -10.68
CA THR A 305 6.94 7.48 -9.71
C THR A 305 5.60 7.21 -9.05
N SER A 306 4.84 6.27 -9.61
CA SER A 306 3.58 5.77 -9.04
C SER A 306 3.76 4.39 -8.44
N ALA A 307 3.06 4.15 -7.32
CA ALA A 307 2.82 2.85 -6.72
C ALA A 307 2.39 1.78 -7.74
N ALA A 308 1.63 2.20 -8.77
CA ALA A 308 1.15 1.35 -9.84
C ALA A 308 2.28 0.60 -10.56
N HIS A 309 3.46 1.22 -10.73
CA HIS A 309 4.56 0.58 -11.45
C HIS A 309 5.03 -0.67 -10.70
N VAL A 310 5.30 -0.55 -9.40
CA VAL A 310 5.83 -1.69 -8.62
C VAL A 310 4.79 -2.78 -8.46
N LEU A 311 3.55 -2.42 -8.16
CA LEU A 311 2.47 -3.40 -8.07
C LEU A 311 2.18 -4.09 -9.41
N ALA A 312 2.40 -3.42 -10.53
CA ALA A 312 2.28 -4.03 -11.85
C ALA A 312 3.39 -5.06 -12.11
N LEU A 313 4.62 -4.78 -11.65
CA LEU A 313 5.72 -5.75 -11.67
C LEU A 313 5.38 -6.98 -10.82
N ASN A 314 4.84 -6.78 -9.62
CA ASN A 314 4.40 -7.88 -8.76
C ASN A 314 3.26 -8.69 -9.40
N ALA A 315 2.26 -8.00 -9.96
CA ALA A 315 1.16 -8.66 -10.68
C ALA A 315 1.69 -9.49 -11.85
N GLN A 316 2.64 -8.99 -12.64
CA GLN A 316 3.24 -9.74 -13.73
C GLN A 316 3.97 -11.00 -13.23
N ARG A 317 4.70 -10.92 -12.11
CA ARG A 317 5.32 -12.10 -11.48
C ARG A 317 4.27 -13.09 -10.99
N HIS A 318 3.18 -12.62 -10.37
CA HIS A 318 2.08 -13.47 -9.91
C HIS A 318 1.40 -14.18 -11.10
N PHE A 319 1.15 -13.46 -12.19
CA PHE A 319 0.56 -14.00 -13.42
C PHE A 319 1.45 -15.10 -14.01
N GLN A 320 2.76 -14.85 -14.08
CA GLN A 320 3.73 -15.82 -14.57
C GLN A 320 3.81 -17.07 -13.67
N ARG A 321 3.80 -16.91 -12.35
CA ARG A 321 4.01 -18.01 -11.40
C ARG A 321 2.75 -18.85 -11.18
N TYR A 322 1.58 -18.22 -11.12
CA TYR A 322 0.33 -18.83 -10.67
C TYR A 322 -0.77 -18.86 -11.73
N GLY A 323 -0.55 -18.23 -12.89
CA GLY A 323 -1.50 -18.25 -14.00
C GLY A 323 -2.73 -17.35 -13.83
N THR A 324 -2.77 -16.49 -12.81
CA THR A 324 -3.77 -15.42 -12.71
C THR A 324 -3.69 -14.48 -13.91
N THR A 325 -4.79 -13.80 -14.23
CA THR A 325 -4.88 -12.93 -15.40
C THR A 325 -5.47 -11.57 -15.06
N ARG A 326 -5.54 -10.67 -16.04
CA ARG A 326 -6.33 -9.43 -15.92
C ARG A 326 -7.79 -9.73 -15.56
N GLU A 327 -8.37 -10.80 -16.09
CA GLU A 327 -9.75 -11.20 -15.76
C GLU A 327 -9.90 -11.55 -14.27
N THR A 328 -8.90 -12.22 -13.68
CA THR A 328 -8.86 -12.48 -12.22
C THR A 328 -8.95 -11.18 -11.42
N LEU A 329 -8.20 -10.16 -11.80
CA LEU A 329 -8.24 -8.83 -11.16
C LEU A 329 -9.56 -8.10 -11.43
N GLY A 330 -10.15 -8.27 -12.61
CA GLY A 330 -11.42 -7.68 -13.00
C GLY A 330 -12.58 -8.08 -12.09
N TRP A 331 -12.61 -9.33 -11.60
CA TRP A 331 -13.65 -9.77 -10.66
C TRP A 331 -13.67 -8.97 -9.36
N ILE A 332 -12.50 -8.54 -8.86
CA ILE A 332 -12.41 -7.64 -7.71
C ILE A 332 -13.04 -6.29 -8.07
N ALA A 333 -12.63 -5.67 -9.18
CA ALA A 333 -13.14 -4.36 -9.59
C ALA A 333 -14.67 -4.36 -9.85
N LEU A 334 -15.20 -5.43 -10.44
CA LEU A 334 -16.63 -5.61 -10.68
C LEU A 334 -17.41 -5.75 -9.36
N ASN A 335 -16.91 -6.57 -8.42
CA ASN A 335 -17.51 -6.71 -7.09
C ASN A 335 -17.54 -5.36 -6.35
N GLN A 336 -16.44 -4.61 -6.40
CA GLN A 336 -16.39 -3.26 -5.84
C GLN A 336 -17.44 -2.33 -6.43
N ARG A 337 -17.61 -2.35 -7.76
CA ARG A 337 -18.62 -1.52 -8.41
C ARG A 337 -20.05 -1.92 -8.01
N ALA A 338 -20.32 -3.22 -7.91
CA ALA A 338 -21.62 -3.74 -7.49
C ALA A 338 -21.98 -3.33 -6.05
N ASN A 339 -21.01 -3.37 -5.13
CA ASN A 339 -21.19 -2.90 -3.76
C ASN A 339 -21.36 -1.37 -3.69
N ALA A 340 -20.56 -0.62 -4.45
CA ALA A 340 -20.67 0.84 -4.53
C ALA A 340 -22.04 1.32 -5.04
N ALA A 341 -22.69 0.58 -5.94
CA ALA A 341 -24.02 0.95 -6.46
C ALA A 341 -25.05 1.18 -5.33
N LEU A 342 -24.96 0.38 -4.26
CA LEU A 342 -25.81 0.44 -3.07
C LEU A 342 -25.33 1.46 -2.03
N ASN A 343 -24.14 2.01 -2.20
CA ASN A 343 -23.59 3.00 -1.29
C ASN A 343 -23.78 4.42 -1.85
N PRO A 344 -24.67 5.25 -1.26
CA PRO A 344 -24.93 6.60 -1.76
C PRO A 344 -23.73 7.55 -1.66
N THR A 345 -22.73 7.26 -0.83
CA THR A 345 -21.51 8.08 -0.69
C THR A 345 -20.42 7.70 -1.69
N ALA A 346 -20.56 6.59 -2.43
CA ALA A 346 -19.57 6.16 -3.38
C ALA A 346 -19.50 7.05 -4.62
N ILE A 347 -18.28 7.34 -5.07
CA ILE A 347 -18.02 8.23 -6.20
C ILE A 347 -18.43 7.60 -7.53
N TYR A 348 -18.14 6.31 -7.71
CA TYR A 348 -18.45 5.60 -8.94
C TYR A 348 -19.43 4.46 -8.65
N ARG A 349 -20.63 4.57 -9.21
CA ARG A 349 -21.78 3.70 -8.91
C ARG A 349 -22.38 3.05 -10.15
N ASP A 350 -22.05 3.55 -11.33
CA ASP A 350 -22.58 3.04 -12.60
C ASP A 350 -22.07 1.60 -12.85
N PRO A 351 -22.95 0.65 -13.22
CA PRO A 351 -22.56 -0.73 -13.46
C PRO A 351 -21.39 -0.86 -14.43
N MET A 352 -20.53 -1.85 -14.20
CA MET A 352 -19.35 -2.13 -15.00
C MET A 352 -19.32 -3.61 -15.37
N THR A 353 -19.15 -3.91 -16.66
CA THR A 353 -18.98 -5.27 -17.16
C THR A 353 -17.50 -5.66 -17.23
N MET A 354 -17.21 -6.95 -17.41
CA MET A 354 -15.83 -7.42 -17.61
C MET A 354 -15.24 -6.83 -18.90
N ASP A 355 -16.04 -6.65 -19.94
CA ASP A 355 -15.61 -6.01 -21.18
C ASP A 355 -15.24 -4.54 -20.96
N ASP A 356 -16.02 -3.80 -20.15
CA ASP A 356 -15.67 -2.43 -19.76
C ASP A 356 -14.33 -2.36 -19.02
N TYR A 357 -14.09 -3.34 -18.13
CA TYR A 357 -12.84 -3.45 -17.38
C TYR A 357 -11.65 -3.79 -18.29
N LEU A 358 -11.75 -4.82 -19.12
CA LEU A 358 -10.65 -5.29 -19.96
C LEU A 358 -10.27 -4.27 -21.05
N ASN A 359 -11.26 -3.54 -21.58
CA ASN A 359 -11.07 -2.50 -22.60
C ASN A 359 -10.77 -1.11 -22.03
N ALA A 360 -10.71 -0.96 -20.70
CA ALA A 360 -10.36 0.30 -20.08
C ALA A 360 -8.95 0.76 -20.50
N ARG A 361 -8.76 2.08 -20.61
CA ARG A 361 -7.48 2.67 -21.02
C ARG A 361 -6.32 2.11 -20.17
N PRO A 362 -5.19 1.73 -20.79
CA PRO A 362 -4.00 1.32 -20.04
C PRO A 362 -3.44 2.45 -19.18
N ILE A 363 -2.92 2.09 -18.00
CA ILE A 363 -2.17 2.97 -17.11
C ILE A 363 -0.71 2.53 -17.09
N THR A 364 -0.45 1.32 -16.64
CA THR A 364 0.86 0.66 -16.67
C THR A 364 0.60 -0.84 -16.69
N THR A 365 1.07 -1.57 -17.71
CA THR A 365 0.64 -2.97 -17.91
C THR A 365 1.04 -3.87 -16.73
N PRO A 366 0.15 -4.74 -16.19
CA PRO A 366 -1.14 -5.15 -16.75
C PRO A 366 -2.34 -4.29 -16.35
N PHE A 367 -2.14 -3.22 -15.58
CA PHE A 367 -3.19 -2.38 -15.04
C PHE A 367 -3.81 -1.42 -16.06
N GLY A 368 -5.14 -1.49 -16.17
CA GLY A 368 -5.99 -0.49 -16.79
C GLY A 368 -6.50 0.54 -15.78
N LEU A 369 -7.34 1.46 -16.23
CA LEU A 369 -7.91 2.52 -15.38
C LEU A 369 -8.65 1.98 -14.15
N TYR A 370 -9.42 0.90 -14.33
CA TYR A 370 -10.25 0.33 -13.26
C TYR A 370 -9.50 -0.64 -12.35
N ASP A 371 -8.20 -0.82 -12.58
CA ASP A 371 -7.30 -1.43 -11.60
C ASP A 371 -6.80 -0.43 -10.57
N CYS A 372 -7.00 0.87 -10.78
CA CYS A 372 -6.53 1.93 -9.91
C CYS A 372 -7.68 2.51 -9.08
N ASP A 373 -7.39 2.87 -7.84
CA ASP A 373 -8.30 3.60 -6.96
C ASP A 373 -8.83 4.91 -7.58
N VAL A 374 -9.91 5.41 -6.99
CA VAL A 374 -10.53 6.67 -7.41
C VAL A 374 -9.89 7.83 -6.66
N PRO A 375 -9.14 8.73 -7.32
CA PRO A 375 -8.65 9.93 -6.66
C PRO A 375 -9.84 10.77 -6.20
N CYS A 376 -9.86 11.08 -4.90
CA CYS A 376 -10.96 11.78 -4.26
C CYS A 376 -10.48 12.85 -3.28
N ASP A 377 -11.44 13.67 -2.85
CA ASP A 377 -11.33 14.57 -1.73
C ASP A 377 -12.31 14.11 -0.64
N GLY A 378 -11.84 14.06 0.61
CA GLY A 378 -12.65 13.68 1.77
C GLY A 378 -11.79 13.28 2.96
N ALA A 379 -12.42 13.20 4.14
CA ALA A 379 -11.80 12.73 5.36
C ALA A 379 -12.66 11.64 6.04
N VAL A 380 -11.98 10.74 6.74
CA VAL A 380 -12.60 9.73 7.60
C VAL A 380 -11.92 9.81 8.96
N ALA A 381 -12.72 9.71 10.03
CA ALA A 381 -12.26 9.72 11.41
C ALA A 381 -12.92 8.62 12.23
N VAL A 382 -12.20 8.13 13.24
CA VAL A 382 -12.71 7.17 14.23
C VAL A 382 -12.24 7.58 15.63
N ILE A 383 -13.08 7.31 16.63
CA ILE A 383 -12.71 7.45 18.04
C ILE A 383 -12.32 6.07 18.58
N VAL A 384 -11.08 5.96 19.03
CA VAL A 384 -10.61 4.82 19.82
C VAL A 384 -10.69 5.21 21.29
N SER A 385 -11.45 4.47 22.08
CA SER A 385 -11.65 4.75 23.49
C SER A 385 -11.17 3.61 24.38
N ALA A 386 -10.82 3.92 25.61
CA ALA A 386 -10.64 2.93 26.68
C ALA A 386 -11.89 2.07 26.84
N VAL A 387 -11.69 0.76 27.00
CA VAL A 387 -12.77 -0.25 27.01
C VAL A 387 -13.76 -0.07 28.17
N ASP A 388 -13.31 0.48 29.29
CA ASP A 388 -14.14 0.81 30.44
C ASP A 388 -15.08 1.99 30.14
N ALA A 389 -14.62 2.98 29.38
CA ALA A 389 -15.40 4.13 28.92
C ALA A 389 -16.44 3.72 27.87
N ALA A 390 -16.05 2.80 26.97
CA ALA A 390 -16.86 2.39 25.82
C ALA A 390 -18.21 1.78 26.20
N LYS A 391 -18.33 1.19 27.40
CA LYS A 391 -19.55 0.51 27.88
C LYS A 391 -20.72 1.47 28.15
N ASP A 392 -20.41 2.70 28.52
CA ASP A 392 -21.41 3.72 28.88
C ASP A 392 -21.77 4.65 27.69
N MET A 393 -21.17 4.39 26.51
CA MET A 393 -21.39 5.20 25.30
C MET A 393 -22.65 4.77 24.54
N PRO A 394 -23.28 5.69 23.78
CA PRO A 394 -24.60 5.46 23.17
C PRO A 394 -24.62 4.43 22.05
N ARG A 395 -23.50 4.21 21.35
CA ARG A 395 -23.40 3.27 20.23
C ARG A 395 -22.73 1.98 20.67
N LYS A 396 -23.10 0.86 20.03
CA LYS A 396 -22.45 -0.44 20.28
C LYS A 396 -20.94 -0.32 19.97
N PRO A 397 -20.05 -0.55 20.95
CA PRO A 397 -18.62 -0.53 20.69
C PRO A 397 -18.20 -1.70 19.80
N VAL A 398 -17.17 -1.47 18.98
CA VAL A 398 -16.51 -2.51 18.19
C VAL A 398 -15.12 -2.74 18.77
N TYR A 399 -14.85 -3.97 19.17
CA TYR A 399 -13.61 -4.34 19.85
C TYR A 399 -12.55 -4.81 18.88
N PHE A 400 -11.30 -4.72 19.30
CA PHE A 400 -10.17 -5.29 18.57
C PHE A 400 -9.89 -6.69 19.07
N GLU A 401 -9.82 -7.64 18.14
CA GLU A 401 -9.44 -9.02 18.43
C GLU A 401 -7.93 -9.23 18.29
N ALA A 402 -7.33 -8.73 17.21
CA ALA A 402 -5.90 -8.90 16.95
C ALA A 402 -5.39 -7.86 15.93
N VAL A 403 -4.08 -7.60 15.92
CA VAL A 403 -3.42 -6.80 14.89
C VAL A 403 -2.19 -7.46 14.28
N GLY A 404 -2.02 -7.35 12.97
CA GLY A 404 -0.87 -7.83 12.21
C GLY A 404 0.04 -6.67 11.80
N THR A 405 1.30 -6.66 12.24
CA THR A 405 2.19 -5.49 12.09
C THR A 405 3.66 -5.84 11.81
N GLN A 406 4.03 -7.13 11.83
CA GLN A 406 5.44 -7.51 11.78
C GLN A 406 6.04 -7.35 10.38
N ILE A 407 7.12 -6.56 10.32
CA ILE A 407 8.00 -6.47 9.16
C ILE A 407 8.94 -7.69 9.19
N ILE A 408 8.86 -8.53 8.15
CA ILE A 408 9.72 -9.72 7.99
C ILE A 408 10.70 -9.53 6.83
N GLU A 409 10.22 -8.92 5.76
CA GLU A 409 10.99 -8.64 4.55
C GLU A 409 11.47 -7.18 4.52
N ARG A 410 12.36 -6.86 3.57
CA ARG A 410 12.82 -5.49 3.36
C ARG A 410 11.66 -4.61 2.96
N THR A 411 11.54 -3.44 3.56
CA THR A 411 10.63 -2.40 3.08
C THR A 411 11.29 -1.59 1.94
N ASP A 412 11.76 -2.31 0.92
CA ASP A 412 12.44 -1.78 -0.26
C ASP A 412 11.73 -2.29 -1.50
N TRP A 413 11.26 -1.39 -2.34
CA TRP A 413 10.36 -1.69 -3.46
C TRP A 413 10.91 -2.67 -4.52
N ASP A 414 12.22 -2.74 -4.71
CA ASP A 414 12.84 -3.69 -5.64
C ASP A 414 13.61 -4.83 -4.96
N GLN A 415 13.72 -4.84 -3.62
CA GLN A 415 14.47 -5.87 -2.87
C GLN A 415 13.59 -6.78 -2.00
N THR A 416 12.27 -6.65 -2.14
CA THR A 416 11.25 -7.35 -1.34
C THR A 416 10.59 -8.48 -2.14
N THR A 417 9.57 -9.14 -1.57
CA THR A 417 8.74 -10.15 -2.26
C THR A 417 8.35 -9.72 -3.68
N LEU A 418 8.51 -10.66 -4.61
CA LEU A 418 8.32 -10.49 -6.05
C LEU A 418 6.89 -10.80 -6.47
N THR A 419 6.23 -11.75 -5.81
CA THR A 419 4.98 -12.35 -6.30
C THR A 419 3.73 -11.80 -5.65
N HIS A 420 3.85 -11.06 -4.55
CA HIS A 420 2.75 -10.47 -3.81
C HIS A 420 3.07 -9.00 -3.53
N GLU A 421 2.08 -8.24 -3.12
CA GLU A 421 2.34 -6.94 -2.54
C GLU A 421 3.25 -7.07 -1.30
N PRO A 422 4.33 -6.27 -1.23
CA PRO A 422 5.19 -6.20 -0.06
C PRO A 422 4.42 -5.77 1.19
N GLN A 423 4.79 -6.31 2.35
CA GLN A 423 4.14 -6.04 3.63
C GLN A 423 2.70 -6.59 3.71
N VAL A 424 2.38 -7.70 3.05
CA VAL A 424 1.08 -8.38 3.22
C VAL A 424 1.21 -9.69 3.99
N LEU A 425 2.15 -10.53 3.57
CA LEU A 425 2.32 -11.89 4.09
C LEU A 425 2.77 -11.91 5.55
N GLY A 426 3.71 -11.02 5.93
CA GLY A 426 4.20 -10.93 7.30
C GLY A 426 3.15 -10.44 8.29
N GLN A 427 2.42 -9.39 7.91
CA GLN A 427 1.34 -8.81 8.68
C GLN A 427 0.19 -9.80 8.87
N SER A 428 -0.23 -10.46 7.79
CA SER A 428 -1.27 -11.49 7.82
C SER A 428 -0.87 -12.67 8.73
N ALA A 429 0.35 -13.19 8.55
CA ALA A 429 0.85 -14.27 9.41
C ALA A 429 0.93 -13.85 10.89
N HIS A 430 1.38 -12.61 11.17
CA HIS A 430 1.49 -12.10 12.53
C HIS A 430 0.11 -11.97 13.19
N LEU A 431 -0.90 -11.47 12.47
CA LEU A 431 -2.28 -11.38 12.96
C LEU A 431 -2.76 -12.73 13.51
N TRP A 432 -2.55 -13.82 12.76
CA TRP A 432 -3.01 -15.16 13.13
C TRP A 432 -2.28 -15.77 14.33
N THR A 433 -1.07 -15.29 14.66
CA THR A 433 -0.40 -15.70 15.92
C THR A 433 -1.07 -15.11 17.16
N ARG A 434 -1.88 -14.06 16.99
CA ARG A 434 -2.45 -13.28 18.09
C ARG A 434 -3.90 -13.60 18.37
N THR A 435 -4.54 -14.53 17.66
CA THR A 435 -5.93 -14.91 17.91
C THR A 435 -6.13 -16.40 17.71
N SER A 436 -7.17 -16.96 18.33
CA SER A 436 -7.67 -18.30 18.02
C SER A 436 -8.58 -18.33 16.80
N LEU A 437 -9.09 -17.18 16.35
CA LEU A 437 -9.90 -17.08 15.14
C LEU A 437 -9.06 -17.38 13.89
N ARG A 438 -9.72 -17.88 12.86
CA ARG A 438 -9.13 -18.29 11.58
C ARG A 438 -9.93 -17.68 10.43
N PRO A 439 -9.44 -17.78 9.17
CA PRO A 439 -10.10 -17.10 8.04
C PRO A 439 -11.58 -17.44 7.88
N LYS A 440 -11.98 -18.67 8.20
CA LYS A 440 -13.39 -19.13 8.18
C LYS A 440 -14.30 -18.49 9.24
N ASP A 441 -13.72 -17.86 10.25
CA ASP A 441 -14.44 -17.21 11.35
C ASP A 441 -14.64 -15.71 11.07
N VAL A 442 -14.23 -15.22 9.88
CA VAL A 442 -14.41 -13.83 9.45
C VAL A 442 -15.69 -13.74 8.60
N ASP A 443 -16.57 -12.82 8.96
CA ASP A 443 -17.88 -12.65 8.30
C ASP A 443 -17.86 -11.59 7.19
N VAL A 444 -16.93 -10.62 7.27
CA VAL A 444 -16.76 -9.57 6.27
C VAL A 444 -15.31 -9.13 6.21
N ALA A 445 -14.80 -8.90 4.99
CA ALA A 445 -13.44 -8.45 4.75
C ALA A 445 -13.44 -7.08 4.08
N GLU A 446 -12.82 -6.10 4.72
CA GLU A 446 -12.57 -4.78 4.15
C GLU A 446 -11.07 -4.64 3.85
N LEU A 447 -10.67 -5.15 2.70
CA LEU A 447 -9.28 -5.29 2.26
C LEU A 447 -8.81 -4.10 1.42
N TYR A 448 -7.52 -3.77 1.56
CA TYR A 448 -6.92 -2.63 0.90
C TYR A 448 -6.83 -2.90 -0.60
N ASP A 449 -7.50 -2.06 -1.37
CA ASP A 449 -7.67 -2.17 -2.81
C ASP A 449 -7.30 -0.86 -3.52
N GLY A 450 -6.18 -0.23 -3.12
CA GLY A 450 -5.60 0.89 -3.86
C GLY A 450 -5.37 0.53 -5.34
N PHE A 451 -5.03 -0.74 -5.55
CA PHE A 451 -5.08 -1.44 -6.81
C PHE A 451 -5.73 -2.82 -6.62
N THR A 452 -6.33 -3.37 -7.68
CA THR A 452 -6.93 -4.73 -7.66
C THR A 452 -5.96 -5.79 -7.14
N PHE A 453 -4.67 -5.69 -7.49
CA PHE A 453 -3.63 -6.62 -7.05
C PHE A 453 -3.32 -6.57 -5.54
N ASN A 454 -3.53 -5.42 -4.89
CA ASN A 454 -3.40 -5.31 -3.43
C ASN A 454 -4.40 -6.23 -2.75
N CYS A 455 -5.66 -6.13 -3.20
CA CYS A 455 -6.74 -6.91 -2.65
C CYS A 455 -6.54 -8.41 -2.89
N LEU A 456 -6.06 -8.79 -4.08
CA LEU A 456 -5.66 -10.17 -4.36
C LEU A 456 -4.59 -10.66 -3.38
N SER A 457 -3.53 -9.87 -3.17
CA SER A 457 -2.44 -10.23 -2.24
C SER A 457 -2.96 -10.42 -0.81
N TRP A 458 -3.88 -9.57 -0.35
CA TRP A 458 -4.51 -9.70 0.97
C TRP A 458 -5.42 -10.92 1.09
N LEU A 459 -6.17 -11.29 0.03
CA LEU A 459 -7.01 -12.49 0.01
C LEU A 459 -6.18 -13.75 0.23
N GLU A 460 -5.08 -13.89 -0.50
CA GLU A 460 -4.16 -15.03 -0.35
C GLU A 460 -3.38 -14.96 0.97
N GLY A 461 -2.86 -13.78 1.33
CA GLY A 461 -2.05 -13.59 2.53
C GLY A 461 -2.81 -13.86 3.83
N LEU A 462 -4.08 -13.48 3.89
CA LEU A 462 -4.95 -13.78 5.02
C LEU A 462 -5.47 -15.22 5.01
N GLY A 463 -5.33 -15.95 3.90
CA GLY A 463 -5.73 -17.35 3.79
C GLY A 463 -7.21 -17.56 3.51
N PHE A 464 -7.87 -16.61 2.84
CA PHE A 464 -9.24 -16.82 2.31
C PHE A 464 -9.23 -17.80 1.12
N CYS A 465 -8.11 -17.82 0.39
CA CYS A 465 -7.70 -18.87 -0.51
C CYS A 465 -6.22 -19.20 -0.29
N GLY A 466 -5.73 -20.32 -0.83
CA GLY A 466 -4.30 -20.63 -0.78
C GLY A 466 -3.46 -19.69 -1.64
N ILE A 467 -2.16 -19.64 -1.34
CA ILE A 467 -1.18 -18.90 -2.15
C ILE A 467 -1.19 -19.44 -3.59
N GLY A 468 -1.43 -18.56 -4.56
CA GLY A 468 -1.57 -18.89 -5.98
C GLY A 468 -2.93 -19.44 -6.39
N GLU A 469 -3.91 -19.55 -5.48
CA GLU A 469 -5.25 -20.07 -5.77
C GLU A 469 -6.26 -18.97 -6.09
N ALA A 470 -5.88 -17.69 -6.08
CA ALA A 470 -6.79 -16.58 -6.35
C ALA A 470 -7.49 -16.67 -7.71
N LYS A 471 -6.86 -17.27 -8.73
CA LYS A 471 -7.47 -17.45 -10.06
C LYS A 471 -8.80 -18.20 -9.95
N ASP A 472 -8.81 -19.31 -9.24
CA ASP A 472 -10.00 -20.18 -9.15
C ASP A 472 -10.96 -19.67 -8.06
N PHE A 473 -10.43 -19.09 -6.98
CA PHE A 473 -11.26 -18.49 -5.93
C PHE A 473 -12.08 -17.29 -6.43
N LEU A 474 -11.49 -16.43 -7.26
CA LEU A 474 -12.16 -15.23 -7.79
C LEU A 474 -13.00 -15.49 -9.04
N ASP A 475 -13.03 -16.70 -9.58
CA ASP A 475 -13.72 -17.01 -10.82
C ASP A 475 -15.23 -16.67 -10.73
N GLY A 476 -15.71 -15.86 -11.67
CA GLY A 476 -17.07 -15.35 -11.67
C GLY A 476 -17.42 -14.37 -10.53
N GLY A 477 -16.46 -13.99 -9.68
CA GLY A 477 -16.63 -13.05 -8.56
C GLY A 477 -17.53 -13.55 -7.42
N LYS A 478 -18.01 -14.80 -7.45
CA LYS A 478 -19.02 -15.30 -6.51
C LYS A 478 -18.50 -15.45 -5.09
N ALA A 479 -17.24 -15.85 -4.91
CA ALA A 479 -16.68 -16.08 -3.59
C ALA A 479 -16.58 -14.79 -2.76
N ILE A 480 -16.39 -13.65 -3.44
CA ILE A 480 -16.21 -12.33 -2.81
C ILE A 480 -17.47 -11.45 -2.85
N ALA A 481 -18.56 -11.97 -3.43
CA ALA A 481 -19.86 -11.30 -3.46
C ALA A 481 -20.39 -11.11 -2.03
N ARG A 482 -21.33 -10.17 -1.85
CA ARG A 482 -21.90 -9.83 -0.54
C ARG A 482 -22.61 -11.02 0.15
N ASP A 483 -23.05 -12.01 -0.61
CA ASP A 483 -23.64 -13.27 -0.15
C ASP A 483 -22.73 -14.50 -0.45
N GLY A 484 -21.46 -14.23 -0.76
CA GLY A 484 -20.44 -15.21 -1.09
C GLY A 484 -19.79 -15.88 0.13
N VAL A 485 -18.60 -16.43 -0.10
CA VAL A 485 -17.78 -17.08 0.93
C VAL A 485 -17.23 -16.05 1.92
N ILE A 486 -16.74 -14.92 1.40
CA ILE A 486 -16.26 -13.80 2.18
C ILE A 486 -16.73 -12.49 1.53
N PRO A 487 -17.80 -11.86 2.05
CA PRO A 487 -18.24 -10.55 1.62
C PRO A 487 -17.08 -9.54 1.64
N LEU A 488 -16.72 -9.03 0.47
CA LEU A 488 -15.53 -8.21 0.29
C LEU A 488 -15.90 -6.76 0.00
N ASN A 489 -15.35 -5.83 0.79
CA ASN A 489 -15.41 -4.39 0.62
C ASN A 489 -16.84 -3.90 0.33
N THR A 490 -17.73 -4.07 1.30
CA THR A 490 -19.19 -3.91 1.11
C THR A 490 -19.63 -2.49 0.79
N HIS A 491 -18.79 -1.50 1.09
CA HIS A 491 -18.97 -0.10 0.71
C HIS A 491 -18.50 0.24 -0.71
N GLY A 492 -17.87 -0.71 -1.40
CA GLY A 492 -17.33 -0.58 -2.76
C GLY A 492 -15.83 -0.34 -2.85
N GLY A 493 -15.11 -0.33 -1.72
CA GLY A 493 -13.65 -0.24 -1.72
C GLY A 493 -13.08 1.06 -2.30
N GLN A 494 -11.77 1.20 -2.33
CA GLN A 494 -11.09 2.38 -2.87
C GLN A 494 -11.22 2.47 -4.40
N LEU A 495 -11.47 1.34 -5.08
CA LEU A 495 -11.74 1.28 -6.53
C LEU A 495 -13.07 1.95 -6.95
N SER A 496 -13.99 2.19 -6.00
CA SER A 496 -15.32 2.73 -6.31
C SER A 496 -15.84 3.78 -5.33
N HIS A 497 -15.69 3.55 -4.03
CA HIS A 497 -16.13 4.49 -3.00
C HIS A 497 -15.29 5.76 -3.04
N GLY A 498 -13.98 5.61 -3.17
CA GLY A 498 -13.00 6.69 -3.12
C GLY A 498 -11.76 6.25 -2.35
N ARG A 499 -10.58 6.70 -2.79
CA ARG A 499 -9.31 6.46 -2.11
C ARG A 499 -9.31 7.13 -0.73
N THR A 500 -9.59 6.37 0.32
CA THR A 500 -9.58 6.84 1.72
C THR A 500 -8.36 6.35 2.49
N HIS A 501 -7.37 5.76 1.81
CA HIS A 501 -6.19 5.15 2.42
C HIS A 501 -6.59 4.18 3.54
N GLY A 502 -7.54 3.29 3.29
CA GLY A 502 -7.95 2.25 4.26
C GLY A 502 -8.73 2.72 5.49
N MET A 503 -8.82 4.01 5.81
CA MET A 503 -9.70 4.47 6.90
C MET A 503 -11.18 4.28 6.58
N GLY A 504 -11.57 4.36 5.30
CA GLY A 504 -12.92 4.01 4.87
C GLY A 504 -13.25 2.53 5.06
N LEU A 505 -12.25 1.65 5.01
CA LEU A 505 -12.41 0.21 5.28
C LEU A 505 -12.71 -0.02 6.77
N ILE A 506 -12.03 0.72 7.67
CA ILE A 506 -12.31 0.68 9.11
C ILE A 506 -13.72 1.19 9.38
N HIS A 507 -14.09 2.32 8.78
CA HIS A 507 -15.45 2.88 8.90
C HIS A 507 -16.52 1.88 8.45
N GLU A 508 -16.37 1.26 7.27
CA GLU A 508 -17.34 0.28 6.78
C GLU A 508 -17.38 -0.98 7.66
N ALA A 509 -16.25 -1.50 8.11
CA ALA A 509 -16.24 -2.65 9.02
C ALA A 509 -16.99 -2.36 10.33
N VAL A 510 -16.82 -1.17 10.92
CA VAL A 510 -17.60 -0.77 12.09
C VAL A 510 -19.09 -0.63 11.75
N THR A 511 -19.41 -0.08 10.58
CA THR A 511 -20.80 0.05 10.09
C THR A 511 -21.47 -1.33 9.96
N GLN A 512 -20.77 -2.31 9.35
CA GLN A 512 -21.25 -3.68 9.18
C GLN A 512 -21.44 -4.38 10.53
N LEU A 513 -20.44 -4.29 11.41
CA LEU A 513 -20.48 -4.90 12.74
C LEU A 513 -21.55 -4.30 13.66
N ARG A 514 -21.92 -3.03 13.46
CA ARG A 514 -23.03 -2.39 14.19
C ARG A 514 -24.40 -2.70 13.61
N GLY A 515 -24.48 -3.25 12.40
CA GLY A 515 -25.77 -3.46 11.71
C GLY A 515 -26.31 -2.20 11.03
N ASP A 516 -25.47 -1.19 10.80
CA ASP A 516 -25.87 0.13 10.31
C ASP A 516 -25.73 0.29 8.77
N ALA A 517 -25.38 -0.77 8.04
CA ALA A 517 -24.97 -0.66 6.65
C ALA A 517 -26.14 -0.63 5.63
N GLY A 518 -27.39 -0.66 6.08
CA GLY A 518 -28.56 -0.54 5.20
C GLY A 518 -28.62 -1.66 4.15
N GLU A 519 -28.85 -1.31 2.88
CA GLU A 519 -29.02 -2.31 1.79
C GLU A 519 -27.78 -3.17 1.51
N ARG A 520 -26.60 -2.72 1.93
CA ARG A 520 -25.33 -3.44 1.78
C ARG A 520 -24.93 -4.23 3.04
N GLN A 521 -25.83 -4.34 4.03
CA GLN A 521 -25.57 -5.08 5.26
C GLN A 521 -25.33 -6.58 5.00
N VAL A 522 -24.21 -7.09 5.51
CA VAL A 522 -23.92 -8.51 5.61
C VAL A 522 -24.71 -9.07 6.78
N LYS A 523 -25.36 -10.21 6.54
CA LYS A 523 -26.20 -10.87 7.54
C LYS A 523 -25.33 -11.45 8.66
N ASP A 524 -25.74 -11.21 9.90
CA ASP A 524 -25.13 -11.79 11.12
C ASP A 524 -23.60 -11.56 11.21
N ALA A 525 -23.11 -10.39 10.77
CA ALA A 525 -21.68 -10.07 10.82
C ALA A 525 -21.21 -9.77 12.26
N HIS A 526 -20.29 -10.59 12.77
CA HIS A 526 -19.72 -10.47 14.11
C HIS A 526 -18.21 -10.25 14.12
N VAL A 527 -17.51 -10.68 13.07
CA VAL A 527 -16.05 -10.56 12.91
C VAL A 527 -15.74 -9.92 11.56
N ALA A 528 -14.97 -8.83 11.59
CA ALA A 528 -14.51 -8.15 10.39
C ALA A 528 -12.97 -8.08 10.37
N VAL A 529 -12.37 -8.35 9.21
CA VAL A 529 -10.94 -8.07 8.99
C VAL A 529 -10.79 -6.81 8.17
N VAL A 530 -9.84 -5.96 8.56
CA VAL A 530 -9.52 -4.72 7.84
C VAL A 530 -8.04 -4.63 7.61
N SER A 531 -7.63 -4.49 6.36
CA SER A 531 -6.22 -4.25 6.02
C SER A 531 -6.00 -2.82 5.55
N SER A 532 -4.81 -2.29 5.79
CA SER A 532 -4.43 -0.97 5.32
C SER A 532 -2.99 -0.94 4.84
N GLY A 533 -2.76 -0.25 3.73
CA GLY A 533 -1.44 -0.01 3.17
C GLY A 533 -0.93 -1.14 2.30
N GLY A 534 0.40 -1.18 2.21
CA GLY A 534 1.16 -1.89 1.20
C GLY A 534 1.96 -0.89 0.35
N LEU A 535 3.22 -1.26 0.06
CA LEU A 535 4.32 -0.40 -0.44
C LEU A 535 5.03 0.52 0.60
N THR A 536 4.42 0.71 1.76
CA THR A 536 5.01 1.23 3.02
C THR A 536 4.74 0.19 4.12
N PRO A 537 5.27 0.29 5.35
CA PRO A 537 4.85 -0.64 6.40
C PRO A 537 3.31 -0.65 6.47
N SER A 538 2.71 -1.84 6.44
CA SER A 538 1.25 -2.02 6.41
C SER A 538 0.75 -2.52 7.76
N GLY A 539 -0.57 -2.59 7.91
CA GLY A 539 -1.20 -3.20 9.08
C GLY A 539 -2.53 -3.86 8.74
N VAL A 540 -2.87 -4.91 9.48
CA VAL A 540 -4.18 -5.56 9.44
C VAL A 540 -4.77 -5.63 10.85
N ILE A 541 -6.08 -5.43 10.96
CA ILE A 541 -6.83 -5.38 12.21
C ILE A 541 -7.99 -6.36 12.09
N LEU A 542 -8.12 -7.27 13.05
CA LEU A 542 -9.31 -8.08 13.24
C LEU A 542 -10.18 -7.41 14.29
N MET A 543 -11.42 -7.12 13.94
CA MET A 543 -12.42 -6.48 14.80
C MET A 543 -13.59 -7.40 15.04
N ARG A 544 -14.26 -7.23 16.18
CA ARG A 544 -15.44 -8.01 16.51
C ARG A 544 -16.45 -7.21 17.32
N THR A 545 -17.70 -7.69 17.29
CA THR A 545 -18.66 -7.33 18.33
C THR A 545 -18.57 -8.29 19.51
N ASP A 546 -19.09 -7.88 20.65
CA ASP A 546 -19.48 -8.86 21.66
C ASP A 546 -20.64 -9.68 21.10
N GLY A 547 -20.44 -11.01 21.09
CA GLY A 547 -21.46 -12.02 20.81
C GLY A 547 -22.22 -12.41 22.07
#